data_AF-A0A0F9LHN9-F1
#
_entry.id   AF-A0A0F9LHN9-F1
#
_cell.length_a   1.000
_cell.length_b   1.000
_cell.length_c   1.000
_cell.angle_alpha   90.00
_cell.angle_beta   90.00
_cell.angle_gamma   90.00
#
_symmetry.space_group_name_H-M   'P 1'
#
loop_
_entity.id
_entity.type
_entity.pdbx_description
1 polymer ?
#
loop_
_entity_poly.entity_id
_entity_poly.type
_entity_poly.pdbx_seq_one_letter_code
_entity_poly.pdbx_strand_id
1 'polypeptide(L)'
;MLANDLYQYVLEMLSANHESCERISLFQKPSKQFIIGSLADSSKDYAVGEGIGENKVQAKSALRHNSMGIIFLLKKSDLELIYIKTSCSVFYRVFPSYEEQLLYYDEVKDVQSVKKDPGFKEVYVRKNCTFDVSEFGLDKDKEIETIDFSGHKTEILSEDELFRGNKKVSDELQVKKIRNGFDPEWISNEDAYNGIIVELKKNPSKKTLNWQGEIIVEKENYGTDLVLITIWFRNITGKGNFEKFFFNCKLEVELHSNKLVPFEYKYNYEDYGYTKDGNLRTINCHADYDLEPNTIITKPYALFEQKKKVPKTSINGIEPKFVFLKDSIDILKQLLTELKNQYSKYTNHEIYKDKDHDHHNQFVNESTNFKSLIERYEAGILLLDSDPKANKAFSLMNQVFENAVKGEYDCWRVLFHRFNFIYIEL
;
A
#
# COMPACT_ATOMS: atom_id res chain seq x y z
N MET A 1 9.47 15.78 12.72
CA MET A 1 8.92 14.56 12.11
C MET A 1 9.33 14.57 10.65
N LEU A 2 10.24 13.68 10.26
CA LEU A 2 10.68 13.57 8.87
C LEU A 2 9.52 13.00 8.03
N ALA A 3 9.49 13.27 6.73
CA ALA A 3 8.42 12.80 5.84
C ALA A 3 8.23 11.26 5.90
N ASN A 4 9.31 10.53 6.17
CA ASN A 4 9.28 9.08 6.35
C ASN A 4 8.55 8.65 7.64
N ASP A 5 8.75 9.37 8.74
CA ASP A 5 8.11 9.05 10.02
C ASP A 5 6.59 9.25 9.94
N LEU A 6 6.16 10.33 9.27
CA LEU A 6 4.73 10.59 9.04
C LEU A 6 4.11 9.52 8.14
N TYR A 7 4.83 9.11 7.09
CA TYR A 7 4.40 8.03 6.21
C TYR A 7 4.22 6.70 6.95
N GLN A 8 5.20 6.30 7.76
CA GLN A 8 5.10 5.09 8.58
C GLN A 8 3.97 5.18 9.59
N TYR A 9 3.83 6.30 10.28
CA TYR A 9 2.73 6.54 11.21
C TYR A 9 1.36 6.36 10.55
N VAL A 10 1.14 6.98 9.37
CA VAL A 10 -0.14 6.86 8.65
C VAL A 10 -0.41 5.41 8.23
N LEU A 11 0.61 4.69 7.75
CA LEU A 11 0.46 3.28 7.39
C LEU A 11 0.11 2.40 8.60
N GLU A 12 0.80 2.59 9.71
CA GLU A 12 0.57 1.84 10.94
C GLU A 12 -0.83 2.12 11.51
N MET A 13 -1.31 3.37 11.42
CA MET A 13 -2.67 3.73 11.81
C MET A 13 -3.72 3.08 10.90
N LEU A 14 -3.53 3.10 9.57
CA LEU A 14 -4.51 2.55 8.62
C LEU A 14 -4.59 1.01 8.62
N SER A 15 -3.50 0.35 8.99
CA SER A 15 -3.39 -1.12 9.13
C SER A 15 -3.72 -1.63 10.54
N ALA A 16 -4.08 -0.73 11.46
CA ALA A 16 -4.25 -1.02 12.88
C ALA A 16 -2.99 -1.58 13.57
N ASN A 17 -1.80 -1.32 13.02
CA ASN A 17 -0.53 -1.82 13.55
C ASN A 17 0.09 -0.90 14.63
N HIS A 18 -0.26 0.38 14.65
CA HIS A 18 0.28 1.37 15.60
C HIS A 18 -0.07 1.03 17.06
N GLU A 19 0.78 1.38 18.02
CA GLU A 19 0.59 1.13 19.46
C GLU A 19 -0.71 1.76 19.99
N SER A 20 -1.05 2.96 19.53
CA SER A 20 -2.33 3.62 19.90
C SER A 20 -3.58 2.88 19.40
N CYS A 21 -3.42 1.86 18.55
CA CYS A 21 -4.51 1.00 18.10
C CYS A 21 -4.71 -0.25 18.98
N GLU A 22 -3.92 -0.43 20.04
CA GLU A 22 -4.06 -1.58 20.95
C GLU A 22 -5.35 -1.57 21.75
N ARG A 23 -5.76 -0.40 22.24
CA ARG A 23 -7.04 -0.16 22.88
C ARG A 23 -7.67 1.06 22.26
N ILE A 24 -8.81 0.86 21.60
CA ILE A 24 -9.47 1.92 20.86
C ILE A 24 -10.90 2.07 21.30
N SER A 25 -11.33 3.32 21.43
CA SER A 25 -12.72 3.67 21.54
C SER A 25 -13.12 4.48 20.32
N LEU A 26 -13.99 3.90 19.52
CA LEU A 26 -14.34 4.41 18.20
C LEU A 26 -15.84 4.58 18.11
N PHE A 27 -16.28 5.60 17.36
CA PHE A 27 -17.70 5.77 17.02
C PHE A 27 -18.26 4.59 16.21
N GLN A 28 -17.38 3.85 15.53
CA GLN A 28 -17.74 2.69 14.71
C GLN A 28 -16.81 1.50 15.02
N LYS A 29 -17.25 0.29 14.67
CA LYS A 29 -16.44 -0.92 14.81
C LYS A 29 -15.05 -0.79 14.16
N PRO A 30 -14.02 -1.48 14.66
CA PRO A 30 -12.67 -1.47 14.09
C PRO A 30 -12.66 -1.75 12.59
N SER A 31 -13.48 -2.70 12.13
CA SER A 31 -13.64 -3.01 10.71
C SER A 31 -13.97 -1.77 9.88
N LYS A 32 -14.79 -0.83 10.35
CA LYS A 32 -15.16 0.35 9.58
C LYS A 32 -14.06 1.41 9.47
N GLN A 33 -13.01 1.32 10.29
CA GLN A 33 -11.94 2.31 10.32
C GLN A 33 -10.65 1.81 9.69
N PHE A 34 -10.26 0.58 10.00
CA PHE A 34 -9.06 -0.03 9.44
C PHE A 34 -9.41 -0.76 8.16
N ILE A 35 -8.80 -0.32 7.06
CA ILE A 35 -9.14 -0.77 5.72
C ILE A 35 -7.98 -1.56 5.13
N ILE A 36 -6.74 -1.15 5.41
CA ILE A 36 -5.53 -1.72 4.84
C ILE A 36 -5.17 -3.02 5.57
N GLY A 37 -4.90 -4.10 4.82
CA GLY A 37 -4.48 -5.38 5.39
C GLY A 37 -5.55 -6.11 6.20
N SER A 38 -6.83 -5.82 5.96
CA SER A 38 -7.95 -6.46 6.65
C SER A 38 -8.66 -7.49 5.77
N LEU A 39 -9.02 -8.63 6.37
CA LEU A 39 -9.81 -9.69 5.72
C LEU A 39 -11.20 -9.75 6.33
N ALA A 40 -12.21 -9.48 5.50
CA ALA A 40 -13.61 -9.51 5.85
C ALA A 40 -14.11 -10.91 6.19
N ASP A 41 -15.19 -10.97 6.95
CA ASP A 41 -15.83 -12.23 7.31
C ASP A 41 -16.68 -12.81 6.15
N SER A 42 -17.03 -14.10 6.23
CA SER A 42 -17.74 -14.81 5.15
C SER A 42 -19.24 -14.54 5.10
N SER A 43 -19.82 -13.78 6.05
CA SER A 43 -21.27 -13.59 6.12
C SER A 43 -21.88 -12.71 5.03
N LYS A 44 -21.06 -12.06 4.22
CA LYS A 44 -21.48 -11.30 3.04
C LYS A 44 -20.45 -11.55 1.94
N ASP A 45 -20.88 -12.12 0.82
CA ASP A 45 -20.08 -12.07 -0.39
C ASP A 45 -20.01 -10.61 -0.84
N TYR A 46 -18.90 -9.95 -0.52
CA TYR A 46 -18.61 -8.61 -0.99
C TYR A 46 -18.04 -8.62 -2.42
N ALA A 47 -17.84 -9.80 -3.01
CA ALA A 47 -17.08 -9.98 -4.25
C ALA A 47 -17.92 -10.37 -5.48
N VAL A 48 -19.18 -10.81 -5.33
CA VAL A 48 -19.96 -11.29 -6.48
C VAL A 48 -21.40 -10.79 -6.38
N GLY A 49 -21.81 -10.02 -7.38
CA GLY A 49 -23.19 -9.62 -7.58
C GLY A 49 -24.04 -10.81 -8.01
N GLU A 50 -24.54 -11.57 -7.04
CA GLU A 50 -25.76 -12.35 -7.23
C GLU A 50 -26.74 -12.01 -6.10
N GLY A 51 -27.79 -11.27 -6.45
CA GLY A 51 -29.00 -11.18 -5.63
C GLY A 51 -29.13 -9.98 -4.67
N ILE A 52 -28.76 -8.76 -5.07
CA ILE A 52 -29.19 -7.55 -4.33
C ILE A 52 -30.25 -6.82 -5.16
N GLY A 53 -31.49 -6.86 -4.66
CA GLY A 53 -32.60 -6.09 -5.21
C GLY A 53 -32.26 -4.61 -5.38
N GLU A 54 -32.81 -4.03 -6.45
CA GLU A 54 -32.42 -2.79 -7.14
C GLU A 54 -32.34 -1.48 -6.32
N ASN A 55 -32.47 -1.49 -4.98
CA ASN A 55 -32.63 -0.27 -4.18
C ASN A 55 -31.61 -0.08 -3.03
N LYS A 56 -30.45 -0.73 -3.07
CA LYS A 56 -29.33 -0.36 -2.18
C LYS A 56 -28.06 -0.15 -2.99
N VAL A 57 -27.83 1.11 -3.36
CA VAL A 57 -26.53 1.59 -3.82
C VAL A 57 -25.51 1.30 -2.71
N GLN A 58 -24.81 0.18 -2.80
CA GLN A 58 -23.63 -0.05 -1.99
C GLN A 58 -22.60 0.99 -2.43
N ALA A 59 -22.17 1.86 -1.51
CA ALA A 59 -21.05 2.74 -1.76
C ALA A 59 -19.87 1.88 -2.24
N LYS A 60 -19.22 2.26 -3.35
CA LYS A 60 -18.08 1.54 -3.94
C LYS A 60 -16.93 1.29 -2.94
N SER A 61 -16.92 1.98 -1.80
CA SER A 61 -16.03 1.78 -0.64
C SER A 61 -16.38 0.58 0.27
N ALA A 62 -17.44 -0.19 -0.04
CA ALA A 62 -17.89 -1.33 0.74
C ALA A 62 -17.39 -2.70 0.23
N LEU A 63 -16.66 -2.73 -0.89
CA LEU A 63 -15.97 -3.95 -1.37
C LEU A 63 -14.86 -4.29 -0.38
N ARG A 64 -15.06 -5.35 0.41
CA ARG A 64 -14.10 -5.82 1.41
C ARG A 64 -13.78 -7.26 1.13
N HIS A 65 -12.53 -7.53 0.78
CA HIS A 65 -12.09 -8.87 0.44
C HIS A 65 -11.97 -9.70 1.72
N ASN A 66 -12.39 -10.96 1.65
CA ASN A 66 -12.21 -11.94 2.73
C ASN A 66 -10.94 -12.77 2.57
N SER A 67 -10.19 -12.57 1.48
CA SER A 67 -8.94 -13.26 1.23
C SER A 67 -7.87 -12.34 0.64
N MET A 68 -6.62 -12.71 0.90
CA MET A 68 -5.42 -12.22 0.22
C MET A 68 -4.66 -13.41 -0.35
N GLY A 69 -3.87 -13.19 -1.39
CA GLY A 69 -3.09 -14.27 -1.98
C GLY A 69 -1.83 -13.83 -2.70
N ILE A 70 -0.90 -14.77 -2.79
CA ILE A 70 0.34 -14.64 -3.56
C ILE A 70 0.39 -15.74 -4.62
N ILE A 71 0.94 -15.40 -5.77
CA ILE A 71 1.08 -16.31 -6.90
C ILE A 71 2.51 -16.24 -7.40
N PHE A 72 3.13 -17.40 -7.63
CA PHE A 72 4.49 -17.50 -8.13
C PHE A 72 4.68 -18.75 -8.99
N LEU A 73 5.76 -18.78 -9.77
CA LEU A 73 6.09 -19.90 -10.65
C LEU A 73 7.26 -20.69 -10.08
N LEU A 74 7.14 -22.02 -10.18
CA LEU A 74 8.21 -22.97 -9.88
C LEU A 74 8.42 -23.92 -11.07
N LYS A 75 9.59 -24.56 -11.12
CA LYS A 75 9.86 -25.64 -12.08
C LYS A 75 9.25 -26.95 -11.58
N LYS A 76 8.65 -27.72 -12.50
CA LYS A 76 8.07 -29.04 -12.20
C LYS A 76 9.07 -30.05 -11.64
N SER A 77 10.34 -29.96 -12.05
CA SER A 77 11.39 -30.90 -11.64
C SER A 77 11.86 -30.72 -10.20
N ASP A 78 11.61 -29.53 -9.62
CA ASP A 78 12.28 -29.07 -8.40
C ASP A 78 11.26 -28.76 -7.28
N LEU A 79 10.08 -29.40 -7.31
CA LEU A 79 9.02 -29.13 -6.35
C LEU A 79 9.32 -29.81 -5.00
N GLU A 80 9.60 -28.98 -4.01
CA GLU A 80 9.75 -29.39 -2.62
C GLU A 80 8.69 -28.73 -1.73
N LEU A 81 8.66 -29.15 -0.47
CA LEU A 81 7.77 -28.61 0.56
C LEU A 81 7.96 -27.10 0.71
N ILE A 82 6.88 -26.41 1.04
CA ILE A 82 6.90 -25.02 1.46
C ILE A 82 6.35 -24.90 2.87
N TYR A 83 6.87 -23.93 3.61
CA TYR A 83 6.43 -23.66 4.98
C TYR A 83 5.77 -22.29 5.02
N ILE A 84 4.58 -22.24 5.60
CA ILE A 84 3.75 -21.04 5.63
C ILE A 84 3.53 -20.64 7.07
N LYS A 85 4.11 -19.50 7.45
CA LYS A 85 3.83 -18.84 8.72
C LYS A 85 2.76 -17.77 8.50
N THR A 86 1.71 -17.86 9.30
CA THR A 86 0.58 -16.94 9.23
C THR A 86 0.47 -16.12 10.50
N SER A 87 0.11 -14.85 10.37
CA SER A 87 -0.31 -14.02 11.49
C SER A 87 -1.40 -13.03 11.09
N CYS A 88 -2.20 -12.64 12.08
CA CYS A 88 -3.18 -11.57 11.95
C CYS A 88 -3.50 -11.00 13.32
N SER A 89 -4.17 -9.86 13.36
CA SER A 89 -4.77 -9.30 14.57
C SER A 89 -6.28 -9.46 14.56
N VAL A 90 -6.87 -9.68 15.73
CA VAL A 90 -8.32 -9.63 15.93
C VAL A 90 -8.66 -8.57 16.96
N PHE A 91 -9.85 -7.99 16.86
CA PHE A 91 -10.35 -7.07 17.88
C PHE A 91 -11.49 -7.72 18.66
N TYR A 92 -11.53 -7.51 19.96
CA TYR A 92 -12.62 -7.94 20.82
C TYR A 92 -13.03 -6.81 21.76
N ARG A 93 -14.31 -6.84 22.17
CA ARG A 93 -14.88 -5.77 22.98
C ARG A 93 -14.58 -6.01 24.45
N VAL A 94 -14.15 -4.98 25.16
CA VAL A 94 -13.92 -4.96 26.61
C VAL A 94 -14.87 -3.98 27.30
N PHE A 95 -14.99 -4.07 28.61
CA PHE A 95 -15.62 -3.01 29.40
C PHE A 95 -14.76 -1.74 29.34
N PRO A 96 -15.37 -0.56 29.18
CA PRO A 96 -14.62 0.70 29.28
C PRO A 96 -14.07 0.89 30.69
N SER A 97 -13.04 1.72 30.84
CA SER A 97 -12.65 2.25 32.14
C SER A 97 -13.71 3.25 32.63
N TYR A 98 -13.65 3.58 33.92
CA TYR A 98 -14.49 4.63 34.51
C TYR A 98 -14.35 5.97 33.75
N GLU A 99 -13.10 6.39 33.50
CA GLU A 99 -12.80 7.63 32.78
C GLU A 99 -13.30 7.59 31.33
N GLU A 100 -13.09 6.48 30.63
CA GLU A 100 -13.55 6.31 29.24
C GLU A 100 -15.08 6.46 29.15
N GLN A 101 -15.81 5.87 30.10
CA GLN A 101 -17.26 5.91 30.18
C GLN A 101 -17.78 7.30 30.57
N LEU A 102 -17.10 8.00 31.49
CA LEU A 102 -17.45 9.37 31.89
C LEU A 102 -17.32 10.34 30.71
N LEU A 103 -16.19 10.29 29.99
CA LEU A 103 -15.96 11.12 28.80
C LEU A 103 -17.01 10.85 27.70
N TYR A 104 -17.34 9.58 27.47
CA TYR A 104 -18.39 9.21 26.51
C TYR A 104 -19.75 9.79 26.89
N TYR A 105 -20.07 9.79 28.18
CA TYR A 105 -21.31 10.37 28.65
C TYR A 105 -21.35 11.88 28.42
N ASP A 106 -20.28 12.60 28.74
CA ASP A 106 -20.18 14.04 28.50
C ASP A 106 -20.33 14.37 27.00
N GLU A 107 -19.70 13.58 26.12
CA GLU A 107 -19.82 13.74 24.66
C GLU A 107 -21.25 13.54 24.14
N VAL A 108 -22.00 12.60 24.71
CA VAL A 108 -23.34 12.22 24.21
C VAL A 108 -24.47 13.01 24.89
N LYS A 109 -24.24 13.55 26.09
CA LYS A 109 -25.18 14.39 26.86
C LYS A 109 -25.68 15.61 26.09
N ASP A 110 -24.81 16.27 25.34
CA ASP A 110 -25.13 17.52 24.65
C ASP A 110 -25.75 17.28 23.25
N VAL A 111 -25.65 16.07 22.72
CA VAL A 111 -26.23 15.66 21.43
C VAL A 111 -27.68 15.18 21.64
N GLN A 112 -28.56 16.11 22.02
CA GLN A 112 -29.97 15.81 22.31
C GLN A 112 -30.70 15.18 21.09
N SER A 113 -31.14 13.91 21.23
CA SER A 113 -32.42 13.33 20.71
C SER A 113 -32.41 11.81 20.54
N VAL A 114 -31.31 11.08 20.78
CA VAL A 114 -31.25 9.63 20.48
C VAL A 114 -30.97 8.78 21.73
N LYS A 115 -32.07 8.19 22.25
CA LYS A 115 -32.19 7.13 23.28
C LYS A 115 -31.89 7.53 24.73
N LYS A 116 -32.84 7.20 25.61
CA LYS A 116 -32.79 7.28 27.09
C LYS A 116 -31.65 6.48 27.76
N ASP A 117 -30.80 5.84 26.97
CA ASP A 117 -29.77 4.92 27.44
C ASP A 117 -28.71 4.76 26.32
N PRO A 118 -27.58 5.49 26.38
CA PRO A 118 -26.51 5.41 25.39
C PRO A 118 -25.73 4.08 25.48
N GLY A 119 -25.90 3.35 26.59
CA GLY A 119 -25.17 2.12 26.86
C GLY A 119 -23.69 2.33 27.21
N PHE A 120 -23.00 1.21 27.40
CA PHE A 120 -21.56 1.23 27.59
C PHE A 120 -20.87 1.69 26.32
N LYS A 121 -19.88 2.57 26.47
CA LYS A 121 -18.96 2.95 25.39
C LYS A 121 -18.41 1.70 24.72
N GLU A 122 -18.32 1.71 23.40
CA GLU A 122 -17.66 0.62 22.68
C GLU A 122 -16.15 0.82 22.76
N VAL A 123 -15.48 -0.11 23.45
CA VAL A 123 -14.02 -0.17 23.54
C VAL A 123 -13.56 -1.53 23.03
N TYR A 124 -12.59 -1.51 22.13
CA TYR A 124 -12.02 -2.69 21.50
C TYR A 124 -10.54 -2.81 21.82
N VAL A 125 -10.10 -4.02 22.13
CA VAL A 125 -8.70 -4.35 22.33
C VAL A 125 -8.22 -5.25 21.19
N ARG A 126 -7.01 -4.97 20.70
CA ARG A 126 -6.33 -5.72 19.65
C ARG A 126 -5.57 -6.89 20.26
N LYS A 127 -5.83 -8.11 19.80
CA LYS A 127 -4.97 -9.27 20.03
C LYS A 127 -4.20 -9.60 18.76
N ASN A 128 -2.88 -9.62 18.84
CA ASN A 128 -2.03 -10.15 17.78
C ASN A 128 -1.97 -11.68 17.90
N CYS A 129 -2.31 -12.37 16.82
CA CYS A 129 -2.34 -13.83 16.71
C CYS A 129 -1.24 -14.27 15.75
N THR A 130 -0.29 -15.05 16.26
CA THR A 130 0.66 -15.81 15.46
C THR A 130 0.25 -17.27 15.53
N PHE A 131 0.32 -17.96 14.40
CA PHE A 131 -0.04 -19.37 14.29
C PHE A 131 1.20 -20.24 14.07
N ASP A 132 1.06 -21.52 14.35
CA ASP A 132 2.09 -22.51 14.06
C ASP A 132 2.35 -22.55 12.54
N VAL A 133 3.55 -23.00 12.18
CA VAL A 133 3.96 -23.09 10.78
C VAL A 133 3.23 -24.26 10.14
N SER A 134 2.52 -23.99 9.05
CA SER A 134 1.86 -25.00 8.21
C SER A 134 2.84 -25.51 7.15
N GLU A 135 2.88 -26.82 6.95
CA GLU A 135 3.73 -27.48 5.96
C GLU A 135 2.86 -27.98 4.80
N PHE A 136 3.20 -27.57 3.57
CA PHE A 136 2.43 -27.93 2.38
C PHE A 136 3.29 -28.67 1.36
N GLY A 137 2.81 -29.84 0.96
CA GLY A 137 3.32 -30.59 -0.17
C GLY A 137 2.85 -29.97 -1.48
N LEU A 138 3.76 -29.86 -2.45
CA LEU A 138 3.42 -29.42 -3.81
C LEU A 138 3.08 -30.60 -4.74
N ASP A 139 2.76 -31.77 -4.18
CA ASP A 139 2.35 -32.98 -4.90
C ASP A 139 0.87 -32.94 -5.30
N LYS A 140 0.01 -32.32 -4.49
CA LYS A 140 -1.43 -32.18 -4.74
C LYS A 140 -1.75 -30.92 -5.56
N ASP A 141 -2.87 -30.95 -6.28
CA ASP A 141 -3.37 -29.79 -7.03
C ASP A 141 -4.01 -28.74 -6.10
N LYS A 142 -4.53 -29.17 -4.95
CA LYS A 142 -5.11 -28.29 -3.94
C LYS A 142 -5.00 -28.88 -2.55
N GLU A 143 -4.57 -28.07 -1.60
CA GLU A 143 -4.51 -28.39 -0.18
C GLU A 143 -5.09 -27.24 0.64
N ILE A 144 -5.84 -27.56 1.70
CA ILE A 144 -6.49 -26.58 2.58
C ILE A 144 -6.18 -26.95 4.02
N GLU A 145 -5.65 -25.99 4.77
CA GLU A 145 -5.44 -26.11 6.22
C GLU A 145 -6.26 -25.06 6.97
N THR A 146 -6.93 -25.47 8.04
CA THR A 146 -7.68 -24.55 8.90
C THR A 146 -6.75 -23.96 9.95
N ILE A 147 -6.82 -22.64 10.12
CA ILE A 147 -6.04 -21.93 11.13
C ILE A 147 -6.69 -22.08 12.50
N ASP A 148 -5.94 -22.56 13.48
CA ASP A 148 -6.45 -22.76 14.83
C ASP A 148 -6.35 -21.50 15.71
N PHE A 149 -7.52 -20.96 16.05
CA PHE A 149 -7.65 -19.83 16.99
C PHE A 149 -7.88 -20.28 18.44
N SER A 150 -7.88 -21.58 18.75
CA SER A 150 -8.29 -22.12 20.07
C SER A 150 -7.49 -21.54 21.24
N GLY A 151 -6.16 -21.46 21.12
CA GLY A 151 -5.28 -20.87 22.14
C GLY A 151 -5.60 -19.40 22.37
N HIS A 152 -5.61 -18.60 21.30
CA HIS A 152 -5.95 -17.16 21.35
C HIS A 152 -7.35 -16.90 21.89
N LYS A 153 -8.34 -17.74 21.54
CA LYS A 153 -9.70 -17.67 22.09
C LYS A 153 -9.70 -17.93 23.59
N THR A 154 -8.95 -18.93 24.05
CA THR A 154 -8.88 -19.27 25.48
C THR A 154 -8.28 -18.13 26.28
N GLU A 155 -7.21 -17.52 25.78
CA GLU A 155 -6.59 -16.35 26.40
C GLU A 155 -7.57 -15.17 26.51
N ILE A 156 -8.20 -14.76 25.40
CA ILE A 156 -9.18 -13.66 25.40
C ILE A 156 -10.37 -13.98 26.31
N LEU A 157 -10.83 -15.24 26.34
CA LEU A 157 -11.93 -15.66 27.20
C LEU A 157 -11.53 -15.71 28.70
N SER A 158 -10.25 -15.71 29.03
CA SER A 158 -9.77 -15.64 30.41
C SER A 158 -9.62 -14.19 30.91
N GLU A 159 -9.67 -13.20 30.01
CA GLU A 159 -9.52 -11.79 30.38
C GLU A 159 -10.69 -11.28 31.20
N ASP A 160 -10.35 -10.67 32.33
CA ASP A 160 -11.33 -10.11 33.26
C ASP A 160 -12.10 -8.93 32.64
N GLU A 161 -11.48 -8.14 31.77
CA GLU A 161 -12.12 -6.98 31.12
C GLU A 161 -13.08 -7.34 29.97
N LEU A 162 -13.14 -8.60 29.55
CA LEU A 162 -13.91 -9.00 28.36
C LEU A 162 -15.41 -8.65 28.48
N PHE A 163 -15.96 -7.98 27.46
CA PHE A 163 -17.35 -7.53 27.47
C PHE A 163 -18.36 -8.66 27.23
N ARG A 164 -18.86 -9.24 28.33
CA ARG A 164 -19.88 -10.30 28.34
C ARG A 164 -21.22 -9.82 28.89
N GLY A 165 -21.79 -8.78 28.27
CA GLY A 165 -23.08 -8.21 28.71
C GLY A 165 -24.19 -9.25 28.89
N ASN A 166 -24.78 -9.25 30.09
CA ASN A 166 -25.88 -10.13 30.48
C ASN A 166 -27.24 -9.55 30.02
N LYS A 167 -28.22 -10.42 29.72
CA LYS A 167 -29.61 -10.01 29.45
C LYS A 167 -30.46 -9.89 30.73
N LYS A 168 -29.99 -10.39 31.88
CA LYS A 168 -30.72 -10.40 33.15
C LYS A 168 -29.77 -10.13 34.34
N VAL A 169 -29.78 -8.90 34.84
CA VAL A 169 -29.12 -8.51 36.10
C VAL A 169 -30.06 -8.82 37.28
N SER A 170 -29.50 -9.17 38.44
CA SER A 170 -30.19 -9.61 39.67
C SER A 170 -31.15 -8.56 40.26
N ASP A 171 -32.10 -9.01 41.09
CA ASP A 171 -33.22 -8.24 41.67
C ASP A 171 -32.77 -7.02 42.52
N GLU A 172 -31.58 -7.04 43.12
CA GLU A 172 -31.05 -5.89 43.89
C GLU A 172 -30.77 -4.67 43.01
N LEU A 173 -30.40 -4.89 41.75
CA LEU A 173 -30.27 -3.84 40.74
C LEU A 173 -31.57 -3.63 39.95
N GLN A 174 -32.65 -4.39 40.14
CA GLN A 174 -33.88 -4.22 39.35
C GLN A 174 -34.63 -2.89 39.60
N VAL A 175 -34.31 -2.17 40.69
CA VAL A 175 -34.76 -0.78 40.86
C VAL A 175 -34.10 0.14 39.81
N LYS A 176 -32.92 -0.23 39.31
CA LYS A 176 -32.11 0.41 38.26
C LYS A 176 -32.13 -0.48 37.00
N LYS A 177 -33.13 -0.36 36.13
CA LYS A 177 -33.29 -1.23 34.94
C LYS A 177 -32.06 -1.23 34.01
N ILE A 178 -31.06 -2.08 34.27
CA ILE A 178 -29.90 -2.32 33.41
C ILE A 178 -30.33 -3.20 32.23
N ARG A 179 -31.03 -2.60 31.26
CA ARG A 179 -31.46 -3.27 30.02
C ARG A 179 -30.47 -2.97 28.91
N ASN A 180 -29.40 -3.76 28.80
CA ASN A 180 -28.37 -3.64 27.75
C ASN A 180 -27.70 -2.26 27.67
N GLY A 181 -27.92 -1.42 28.65
CA GLY A 181 -27.39 -0.08 28.64
C GLY A 181 -27.16 0.44 30.05
N PHE A 182 -26.59 1.62 30.07
CA PHE A 182 -25.85 2.24 31.14
C PHE A 182 -26.56 3.55 31.46
N ASP A 183 -27.09 3.66 32.67
CA ASP A 183 -27.64 4.92 33.18
C ASP A 183 -26.53 5.67 33.94
N PRO A 184 -26.21 6.90 33.50
CA PRO A 184 -25.23 7.76 34.16
C PRO A 184 -25.54 8.02 35.64
N GLU A 185 -26.82 8.00 36.04
CA GLU A 185 -27.22 8.16 37.45
C GLU A 185 -26.75 7.00 38.34
N TRP A 186 -26.25 5.90 37.76
CA TRP A 186 -25.71 4.76 38.51
C TRP A 186 -24.25 4.94 38.92
N ILE A 187 -23.53 5.89 38.32
CA ILE A 187 -22.14 6.18 38.66
C ILE A 187 -22.07 7.48 39.45
N SER A 188 -21.91 7.37 40.77
CA SER A 188 -21.54 8.52 41.62
C SER A 188 -20.02 8.69 41.75
N ASN A 189 -19.26 7.60 41.58
CA ASN A 189 -17.81 7.52 41.69
C ASN A 189 -17.29 6.22 41.05
N GLU A 190 -15.96 6.06 41.00
CA GLU A 190 -15.29 4.90 40.42
C GLU A 190 -15.62 3.58 41.13
N ASP A 191 -15.76 3.58 42.46
CA ASP A 191 -16.12 2.38 43.22
C ASP A 191 -17.51 1.85 42.85
N ALA A 192 -18.48 2.74 42.68
CA ALA A 192 -19.83 2.39 42.25
C ALA A 192 -19.82 1.79 40.83
N TYR A 193 -19.01 2.34 39.92
CA TYR A 193 -18.82 1.79 38.59
C TYR A 193 -18.24 0.37 38.63
N ASN A 194 -17.13 0.19 39.35
CA ASN A 194 -16.47 -1.09 39.49
C ASN A 194 -17.39 -2.14 40.12
N GLY A 195 -18.23 -1.76 41.09
CA GLY A 195 -19.26 -2.62 41.65
C GLY A 195 -20.28 -3.14 40.61
N ILE A 196 -20.72 -2.28 39.68
CA ILE A 196 -21.60 -2.67 38.56
C ILE A 196 -20.90 -3.65 37.63
N ILE A 197 -19.64 -3.38 37.29
CA ILE A 197 -18.85 -4.26 36.41
C ILE A 197 -18.67 -5.65 37.04
N VAL A 198 -18.33 -5.72 38.33
CA VAL A 198 -18.21 -7.00 39.07
C VAL A 198 -19.52 -7.80 39.03
N GLU A 199 -20.66 -7.14 39.22
CA GLU A 199 -21.97 -7.82 39.16
C GLU A 199 -22.29 -8.33 37.74
N LEU A 200 -21.99 -7.55 36.70
CA LEU A 200 -22.17 -7.97 35.30
C LEU A 200 -21.30 -9.17 34.93
N LYS A 201 -20.13 -9.32 35.57
CA LYS A 201 -19.21 -10.44 35.35
C LYS A 201 -19.67 -11.76 35.99
N LYS A 202 -20.51 -11.75 37.03
CA LYS A 202 -20.94 -12.97 37.75
C LYS A 202 -21.70 -13.98 36.88
N ASN A 203 -22.35 -13.54 35.82
CA ASN A 203 -23.15 -14.38 34.91
C ASN A 203 -22.82 -14.07 33.44
N PRO A 204 -21.63 -14.49 32.96
CA PRO A 204 -21.16 -14.12 31.65
C PRO A 204 -22.06 -14.69 30.55
N SER A 205 -22.46 -13.84 29.60
CA SER A 205 -23.13 -14.34 28.38
C SER A 205 -22.24 -15.37 27.68
N LYS A 206 -22.83 -16.45 27.16
CA LYS A 206 -22.14 -17.41 26.26
C LYS A 206 -21.85 -16.80 24.88
N LYS A 207 -21.26 -15.61 24.81
CA LYS A 207 -20.78 -15.06 23.54
C LYS A 207 -19.65 -15.96 23.04
N THR A 208 -19.91 -16.65 21.95
CA THR A 208 -18.91 -17.48 21.27
C THR A 208 -18.08 -16.60 20.35
N LEU A 209 -16.83 -16.35 20.73
CA LEU A 209 -15.81 -15.87 19.80
C LEU A 209 -15.48 -17.03 18.86
N ASN A 210 -15.78 -16.86 17.57
CA ASN A 210 -15.61 -17.93 16.58
C ASN A 210 -14.91 -17.46 15.32
N TRP A 211 -13.76 -16.81 15.48
CA TRP A 211 -12.85 -16.58 14.36
C TRP A 211 -12.42 -17.91 13.74
N GLN A 212 -12.43 -17.97 12.42
CA GLN A 212 -12.05 -19.12 11.62
C GLN A 212 -11.36 -18.62 10.35
N GLY A 213 -10.17 -19.13 10.07
CA GLY A 213 -9.41 -18.84 8.87
C GLY A 213 -8.90 -20.12 8.23
N GLU A 214 -8.47 -20.03 6.99
CA GLU A 214 -7.85 -21.13 6.26
C GLU A 214 -6.72 -20.63 5.37
N ILE A 215 -5.71 -21.48 5.20
CA ILE A 215 -4.68 -21.37 4.17
C ILE A 215 -5.02 -22.35 3.07
N ILE A 216 -5.02 -21.86 1.83
CA ILE A 216 -5.29 -22.67 0.64
C ILE A 216 -4.06 -22.60 -0.25
N VAL A 217 -3.49 -23.74 -0.61
CA VAL A 217 -2.43 -23.85 -1.61
C VAL A 217 -3.01 -24.54 -2.85
N GLU A 218 -2.97 -23.85 -3.98
CA GLU A 218 -3.43 -24.35 -5.28
C GLU A 218 -2.24 -24.43 -6.24
N LYS A 219 -2.15 -25.54 -6.96
CA LYS A 219 -1.13 -25.79 -7.98
C LYS A 219 -1.82 -25.99 -9.32
N GLU A 220 -1.41 -25.18 -10.30
CA GLU A 220 -1.90 -25.26 -11.67
C GLU A 220 -0.74 -25.46 -12.65
N ASN A 221 -0.98 -26.22 -13.72
CA ASN A 221 0.02 -26.36 -14.79
C ASN A 221 0.17 -25.04 -15.55
N TYR A 222 1.39 -24.53 -15.67
CA TYR A 222 1.71 -23.32 -16.41
C TYR A 222 2.70 -23.63 -17.54
N GLY A 223 2.18 -24.08 -18.69
CA GLY A 223 3.01 -24.54 -19.80
C GLY A 223 3.64 -25.93 -19.57
N THR A 224 4.74 -26.20 -20.28
CA THR A 224 5.37 -27.53 -20.31
C THR A 224 6.10 -27.86 -19.01
N ASP A 225 6.93 -26.93 -18.51
CA ASP A 225 7.91 -27.22 -17.46
C ASP A 225 7.68 -26.44 -16.15
N LEU A 226 6.67 -25.56 -16.11
CA LEU A 226 6.38 -24.72 -14.95
C LEU A 226 5.02 -25.06 -14.33
N VAL A 227 4.93 -24.80 -13.03
CA VAL A 227 3.68 -24.79 -12.28
C VAL A 227 3.47 -23.42 -11.67
N LEU A 228 2.21 -23.02 -11.59
CA LEU A 228 1.75 -21.83 -10.93
C LEU A 228 1.23 -22.25 -9.56
N ILE A 229 1.87 -21.72 -8.51
CA ILE A 229 1.47 -21.93 -7.12
C ILE A 229 0.73 -20.67 -6.67
N THR A 230 -0.50 -20.86 -6.18
CA THR A 230 -1.30 -19.81 -5.56
C THR A 230 -1.51 -20.15 -4.09
N ILE A 231 -1.18 -19.22 -3.21
CA ILE A 231 -1.39 -19.36 -1.77
C ILE A 231 -2.39 -18.30 -1.34
N TRP A 232 -3.48 -18.71 -0.71
CA TRP A 232 -4.49 -17.83 -0.14
C TRP A 232 -4.49 -17.89 1.37
N PHE A 233 -4.66 -16.73 2.01
CA PHE A 233 -5.13 -16.63 3.38
C PHE A 233 -6.55 -16.06 3.37
N ARG A 234 -7.50 -16.84 3.87
CA ARG A 234 -8.93 -16.53 3.81
C ARG A 234 -9.56 -16.53 5.20
N ASN A 235 -10.37 -15.51 5.46
CA ASN A 235 -11.25 -15.43 6.62
C ASN A 235 -12.60 -16.08 6.29
N ILE A 236 -12.88 -17.20 6.94
CA ILE A 236 -14.14 -17.95 6.79
C ILE A 236 -15.10 -17.74 7.97
N THR A 237 -14.78 -16.82 8.89
CA THR A 237 -15.58 -16.49 10.07
C THR A 237 -17.04 -16.23 9.68
N GLY A 238 -17.96 -17.03 10.25
CA GLY A 238 -19.39 -16.95 9.95
C GLY A 238 -20.15 -15.87 10.72
N LYS A 239 -21.45 -16.12 10.96
CA LYS A 239 -22.31 -15.20 11.71
C LYS A 239 -21.91 -15.13 13.19
N GLY A 240 -21.98 -13.94 13.78
CA GLY A 240 -21.68 -13.73 15.20
C GLY A 240 -21.82 -12.27 15.61
N ASN A 241 -22.04 -12.04 16.91
CA ASN A 241 -22.16 -10.70 17.52
C ASN A 241 -20.84 -10.26 18.17
N PHE A 242 -19.76 -10.28 17.39
CA PHE A 242 -18.42 -9.81 17.74
C PHE A 242 -17.78 -9.12 16.52
N GLU A 243 -16.55 -8.60 16.64
CA GLU A 243 -15.78 -8.13 15.49
C GLU A 243 -15.13 -9.32 14.80
N LYS A 244 -15.43 -9.51 13.51
CA LYS A 244 -15.16 -10.76 12.77
C LYS A 244 -14.02 -10.62 11.77
N PHE A 245 -13.60 -9.39 11.50
CA PHE A 245 -12.51 -9.12 10.58
C PHE A 245 -11.18 -9.59 11.17
N PHE A 246 -10.30 -10.04 10.29
CA PHE A 246 -8.88 -10.12 10.60
C PHE A 246 -8.24 -8.81 10.14
N PHE A 247 -7.25 -8.35 10.90
CA PHE A 247 -6.50 -7.12 10.65
C PHE A 247 -5.03 -7.46 10.56
N ASN A 248 -4.21 -6.57 9.99
CA ASN A 248 -2.77 -6.75 9.88
C ASN A 248 -2.37 -8.17 9.41
N CYS A 249 -3.08 -8.68 8.40
CA CYS A 249 -2.90 -10.06 7.94
C CYS A 249 -1.57 -10.20 7.20
N LYS A 250 -0.79 -11.23 7.56
CA LYS A 250 0.52 -11.51 7.01
C LYS A 250 0.68 -13.01 6.74
N LEU A 251 1.20 -13.30 5.55
CA LEU A 251 1.82 -14.56 5.17
C LEU A 251 3.32 -14.37 5.00
N GLU A 252 4.05 -15.36 5.46
CA GLU A 252 5.49 -15.53 5.29
C GLU A 252 5.72 -16.96 4.80
N VAL A 253 6.25 -17.09 3.59
CA VAL A 253 6.38 -18.38 2.88
C VAL A 253 7.83 -18.67 2.64
N GLU A 254 8.34 -19.70 3.31
CA GLU A 254 9.72 -20.17 3.17
C GLU A 254 9.77 -21.20 2.04
N LEU A 255 10.50 -20.86 0.98
CA LEU A 255 10.56 -21.67 -0.24
C LEU A 255 11.66 -22.75 -0.17
N HIS A 256 12.58 -22.66 0.79
CA HIS A 256 13.69 -23.60 0.96
C HIS A 256 14.56 -23.71 -0.31
N SER A 257 14.55 -24.86 -0.98
CA SER A 257 15.30 -25.10 -2.23
C SER A 257 14.53 -24.64 -3.48
N ASN A 258 13.21 -24.43 -3.37
CA ASN A 258 12.37 -24.03 -4.48
C ASN A 258 12.80 -22.64 -4.98
N LYS A 259 13.18 -22.54 -6.26
CA LYS A 259 13.59 -21.27 -6.87
C LYS A 259 12.46 -20.69 -7.71
N LEU A 260 12.12 -19.44 -7.43
CA LEU A 260 11.12 -18.73 -8.21
C LEU A 260 11.58 -18.54 -9.65
N VAL A 261 10.65 -18.77 -10.58
CA VAL A 261 10.82 -18.39 -11.98
C VAL A 261 10.06 -17.08 -12.21
N PRO A 262 10.71 -16.03 -12.76
CA PRO A 262 10.02 -14.77 -12.98
C PRO A 262 8.93 -14.91 -14.05
N PHE A 263 7.82 -14.20 -13.84
CA PHE A 263 6.86 -13.92 -14.90
C PHE A 263 7.45 -12.91 -15.88
N GLU A 264 7.38 -13.20 -17.18
CA GLU A 264 7.73 -12.27 -18.24
C GLU A 264 6.47 -11.50 -18.69
N TYR A 265 6.47 -10.18 -18.53
CA TYR A 265 5.39 -9.30 -19.00
C TYR A 265 5.87 -8.52 -20.21
N LYS A 266 5.24 -8.77 -21.36
CA LYS A 266 5.39 -7.94 -22.56
C LYS A 266 4.22 -6.99 -22.64
N TYR A 267 4.48 -5.70 -22.56
CA TYR A 267 3.45 -4.67 -22.71
C TYR A 267 3.97 -3.50 -23.53
N ASN A 268 3.06 -2.87 -24.28
CA ASN A 268 3.35 -1.64 -24.99
C ASN A 268 2.98 -0.46 -24.09
N TYR A 269 3.91 0.46 -23.87
CA TYR A 269 3.64 1.70 -23.17
C TYR A 269 4.18 2.87 -24.00
N GLU A 270 3.31 3.79 -24.40
CA GLU A 270 3.67 4.80 -25.41
C GLU A 270 4.33 4.12 -26.63
N ASP A 271 3.78 2.95 -27.03
CA ASP A 271 4.10 2.28 -28.28
C ASP A 271 5.49 1.64 -28.42
N TYR A 272 6.24 1.60 -27.32
CA TYR A 272 7.44 0.77 -27.21
C TYR A 272 7.11 -0.52 -26.46
N GLY A 273 7.62 -1.64 -26.96
CA GLY A 273 7.56 -2.92 -26.26
C GLY A 273 8.51 -2.91 -25.05
N TYR A 274 7.94 -3.04 -23.86
CA TYR A 274 8.69 -3.26 -22.62
C TYR A 274 8.55 -4.72 -22.22
N THR A 275 9.69 -5.32 -21.90
CA THR A 275 9.73 -6.54 -21.12
C THR A 275 10.00 -6.15 -19.67
N LYS A 276 9.09 -6.52 -18.78
CA LYS A 276 9.32 -6.44 -17.34
C LYS A 276 9.20 -7.83 -16.77
N ASP A 277 10.12 -8.17 -15.89
CA ASP A 277 10.09 -9.42 -15.16
C ASP A 277 9.63 -9.17 -13.71
N GLY A 278 8.91 -10.13 -13.15
CA GLY A 278 8.52 -10.08 -11.74
C GLY A 278 8.33 -11.47 -11.17
N ASN A 279 8.86 -11.72 -9.97
CA ASN A 279 8.80 -13.05 -9.36
C ASN A 279 7.42 -13.43 -8.81
N LEU A 280 6.59 -12.42 -8.49
CA LEU A 280 5.33 -12.59 -7.78
C LEU A 280 4.18 -11.86 -8.48
N ARG A 281 2.97 -12.40 -8.36
CA ARG A 281 1.71 -11.67 -8.49
C ARG A 281 0.98 -11.73 -7.15
N THR A 282 0.18 -10.72 -6.86
CA THR A 282 -0.52 -10.61 -5.57
C THR A 282 -1.99 -10.25 -5.76
N ILE A 283 -2.83 -10.74 -4.85
CA ILE A 283 -4.27 -10.48 -4.83
C ILE A 283 -4.64 -9.90 -3.47
N ASN A 284 -5.23 -8.70 -3.45
CA ASN A 284 -5.64 -7.95 -2.26
C ASN A 284 -4.52 -7.69 -1.23
N CYS A 285 -3.27 -7.86 -1.63
CA CYS A 285 -2.07 -7.55 -0.86
C CYS A 285 -0.95 -7.16 -1.81
N HIS A 286 0.21 -6.87 -1.24
CA HIS A 286 1.49 -6.87 -1.95
C HIS A 286 2.45 -7.85 -1.26
N ALA A 287 3.58 -8.14 -1.90
CA ALA A 287 4.55 -9.08 -1.35
C ALA A 287 5.94 -8.74 -1.89
N ASP A 288 6.92 -8.95 -1.03
CA ASP A 288 8.33 -8.90 -1.38
C ASP A 288 8.89 -10.32 -1.41
N TYR A 289 9.83 -10.56 -2.31
CA TYR A 289 10.61 -11.78 -2.36
C TYR A 289 12.03 -11.45 -1.94
N ASP A 290 12.47 -12.06 -0.84
CA ASP A 290 13.86 -11.99 -0.40
C ASP A 290 14.59 -13.24 -0.89
N LEU A 291 15.64 -13.04 -1.70
CA LEU A 291 16.44 -14.12 -2.29
C LEU A 291 17.25 -14.87 -1.22
N GLU A 292 17.66 -14.17 -0.16
CA GLU A 292 18.50 -14.70 0.93
C GLU A 292 17.85 -14.25 2.24
N PRO A 293 16.73 -14.89 2.65
CA PRO A 293 16.70 -16.34 2.94
C PRO A 293 15.79 -17.22 2.05
N ASN A 294 15.43 -16.77 0.84
CA ASN A 294 14.48 -17.44 -0.06
C ASN A 294 13.04 -17.51 0.52
N THR A 295 12.52 -16.34 0.89
CA THR A 295 11.22 -16.18 1.56
C THR A 295 10.37 -15.14 0.86
N ILE A 296 9.07 -15.40 0.76
CA ILE A 296 8.07 -14.43 0.32
C ILE A 296 7.38 -13.86 1.54
N ILE A 297 7.35 -12.52 1.65
CA ILE A 297 6.69 -11.83 2.76
C ILE A 297 5.62 -10.91 2.22
N THR A 298 4.37 -11.15 2.61
CA THR A 298 3.28 -10.25 2.25
C THR A 298 3.29 -8.97 3.08
N LYS A 299 2.80 -7.90 2.48
CA LYS A 299 2.57 -6.60 3.11
C LYS A 299 1.23 -6.03 2.64
N PRO A 300 0.58 -5.18 3.45
CA PRO A 300 -0.79 -4.78 3.17
C PRO A 300 -0.90 -3.62 2.18
N TYR A 301 0.23 -3.07 1.68
CA TYR A 301 0.27 -1.93 0.75
C TYR A 301 1.34 -2.10 -0.33
N ALA A 302 1.17 -1.39 -1.45
CA ALA A 302 2.19 -1.26 -2.48
C ALA A 302 2.97 0.05 -2.30
N LEU A 303 4.29 -0.02 -2.37
CA LEU A 303 5.14 1.16 -2.45
C LEU A 303 5.56 1.34 -3.90
N PHE A 304 5.22 2.50 -4.49
CA PHE A 304 5.72 2.88 -5.80
C PHE A 304 6.82 3.90 -5.66
N GLU A 305 8.07 3.47 -5.85
CA GLU A 305 9.21 4.36 -5.84
C GLU A 305 9.41 4.98 -7.21
N GLN A 306 9.01 6.25 -7.36
CA GLN A 306 9.36 7.04 -8.52
C GLN A 306 10.72 7.70 -8.29
N LYS A 307 11.77 7.17 -8.92
CA LYS A 307 13.08 7.85 -8.94
C LYS A 307 12.90 9.26 -9.49
N LYS A 308 13.31 10.26 -8.72
CA LYS A 308 13.31 11.66 -9.18
C LYS A 308 14.19 11.76 -10.41
N LYS A 309 13.57 12.06 -11.56
CA LYS A 309 14.30 12.34 -12.79
C LYS A 309 15.05 13.65 -12.60
N VAL A 310 16.37 13.58 -12.57
CA VAL A 310 17.24 14.76 -12.52
C VAL A 310 17.67 15.12 -13.94
N PRO A 311 17.68 16.41 -14.30
CA PRO A 311 18.20 16.87 -15.59
C PRO A 311 19.66 16.43 -15.75
N LYS A 312 20.09 16.11 -16.98
CA LYS A 312 21.51 15.81 -17.21
C LYS A 312 22.31 17.12 -17.07
N THR A 313 23.48 17.01 -16.46
CA THR A 313 24.45 18.11 -16.35
C THR A 313 25.59 17.95 -17.36
N SER A 314 25.65 16.81 -18.06
CA SER A 314 26.63 16.53 -19.10
C SER A 314 26.07 15.64 -20.22
N ILE A 315 26.68 15.72 -21.41
CA ILE A 315 26.46 14.78 -22.52
C ILE A 315 27.81 14.32 -23.03
N ASN A 316 28.10 13.01 -23.00
CA ASN A 316 29.37 12.44 -23.47
C ASN A 316 30.61 13.17 -22.93
N GLY A 317 30.55 13.62 -21.66
CA GLY A 317 31.63 14.39 -21.02
C GLY A 317 31.64 15.90 -21.31
N ILE A 318 30.71 16.40 -22.14
CA ILE A 318 30.56 17.83 -22.42
C ILE A 318 29.69 18.46 -21.34
N GLU A 319 30.28 19.38 -20.57
CA GLU A 319 29.67 20.05 -19.43
C GLU A 319 29.55 21.56 -19.69
N PRO A 320 28.33 22.10 -19.92
CA PRO A 320 28.11 23.54 -20.13
C PRO A 320 28.15 24.31 -18.80
N LYS A 321 29.28 24.23 -18.09
CA LYS A 321 29.50 24.97 -16.84
C LYS A 321 29.67 26.45 -17.10
N PHE A 322 29.12 27.27 -16.20
CA PHE A 322 29.19 28.72 -16.29
C PHE A 322 30.65 29.22 -16.31
N VAL A 323 31.53 28.57 -15.55
CA VAL A 323 32.98 28.87 -15.50
C VAL A 323 33.67 28.73 -16.86
N PHE A 324 33.20 27.83 -17.71
CA PHE A 324 33.78 27.65 -19.04
C PHE A 324 33.10 28.54 -20.09
N LEU A 325 31.78 28.70 -19.97
CA LEU A 325 30.96 29.48 -20.90
C LEU A 325 31.17 30.98 -20.80
N LYS A 326 31.67 31.49 -19.67
CA LYS A 326 32.05 32.90 -19.55
C LYS A 326 33.23 33.28 -20.44
N ASP A 327 34.11 32.32 -20.75
CA ASP A 327 35.38 32.56 -21.45
C ASP A 327 35.35 32.07 -22.91
N SER A 328 34.57 31.03 -23.24
CA SER A 328 34.48 30.49 -24.59
C SER A 328 33.11 29.88 -24.91
N ILE A 329 32.72 29.95 -26.18
CA ILE A 329 31.53 29.28 -26.72
C ILE A 329 31.85 27.91 -27.34
N ASP A 330 33.09 27.43 -27.29
CA ASP A 330 33.50 26.15 -27.91
C ASP A 330 32.72 24.95 -27.36
N ILE A 331 32.35 24.99 -26.07
CA ILE A 331 31.49 23.97 -25.46
C ILE A 331 30.11 23.96 -26.12
N LEU A 332 29.57 25.11 -26.50
CA LEU A 332 28.30 25.17 -27.22
C LEU A 332 28.44 24.52 -28.60
N LYS A 333 29.56 24.72 -29.29
CA LYS A 333 29.86 24.09 -30.59
C LYS A 333 30.02 22.57 -30.48
N GLN A 334 30.65 22.08 -29.41
CA GLN A 334 30.72 20.65 -29.11
C GLN A 334 29.34 20.05 -28.85
N LEU A 335 28.49 20.74 -28.06
CA LEU A 335 27.10 20.34 -27.84
C LEU A 335 26.29 20.34 -29.13
N LEU A 336 26.46 21.32 -30.02
CA LEU A 336 25.80 21.34 -31.33
C LEU A 336 26.16 20.11 -32.17
N THR A 337 27.43 19.69 -32.12
CA THR A 337 27.88 18.48 -32.82
C THR A 337 27.17 17.24 -32.28
N GLU A 338 27.07 17.10 -30.95
CA GLU A 338 26.37 15.98 -30.34
C GLU A 338 24.86 16.00 -30.64
N LEU A 339 24.25 17.18 -30.63
CA LEU A 339 22.85 17.39 -31.04
C LEU A 339 22.59 16.88 -32.47
N LYS A 340 23.44 17.27 -33.42
CA LYS A 340 23.37 16.82 -34.82
C LYS A 340 23.58 15.31 -34.93
N ASN A 341 24.48 14.73 -34.14
CA ASN A 341 24.70 13.27 -34.10
C ASN A 341 23.47 12.52 -33.60
N GLN A 342 22.82 13.01 -32.54
CA GLN A 342 21.58 12.42 -32.01
C GLN A 342 20.43 12.53 -33.01
N TYR A 343 20.29 13.68 -33.67
CA TYR A 343 19.29 13.86 -34.73
C TYR A 343 19.49 12.88 -35.89
N SER A 344 20.75 12.69 -36.33
CA SER A 344 21.09 11.70 -37.35
C SER A 344 20.70 10.28 -36.92
N LYS A 345 21.00 9.88 -35.67
CA LYS A 345 20.57 8.57 -35.13
C LYS A 345 19.05 8.43 -35.16
N TYR A 346 18.33 9.49 -34.78
CA TYR A 346 16.87 9.49 -34.74
C TYR A 346 16.24 9.30 -36.12
N THR A 347 16.68 10.09 -37.11
CA THR A 347 16.20 9.98 -38.50
C THR A 347 16.65 8.70 -39.20
N ASN A 348 17.66 8.01 -38.67
CA ASN A 348 18.10 6.72 -39.19
C ASN A 348 17.41 5.51 -38.55
N HIS A 349 16.62 5.72 -37.50
CA HIS A 349 15.88 4.68 -36.80
C HIS A 349 14.84 4.02 -37.71
N GLU A 350 14.57 2.73 -37.52
CA GLU A 350 13.69 1.95 -38.40
C GLU A 350 12.26 2.51 -38.42
N ILE A 351 11.72 2.87 -37.25
CA ILE A 351 10.40 3.53 -37.10
C ILE A 351 10.30 4.84 -37.89
N TYR A 352 11.40 5.59 -38.02
CA TYR A 352 11.41 6.82 -38.80
C TYR A 352 11.34 6.53 -40.31
N LYS A 353 11.91 5.41 -40.76
CA LYS A 353 12.02 5.05 -42.18
C LYS A 353 10.81 4.27 -42.69
N ASP A 354 10.20 3.47 -41.82
CA ASP A 354 9.02 2.68 -42.13
C ASP A 354 7.75 3.54 -42.02
N LYS A 355 7.11 3.80 -43.16
CA LYS A 355 5.89 4.62 -43.23
C LYS A 355 4.64 3.89 -42.75
N ASP A 356 4.69 2.55 -42.78
CA ASP A 356 3.57 1.70 -42.40
C ASP A 356 3.61 1.36 -40.91
N HIS A 357 4.66 1.77 -40.21
CA HIS A 357 4.76 1.66 -38.76
C HIS A 357 3.79 2.61 -38.06
N ASP A 358 3.02 2.10 -37.11
CA ASP A 358 1.98 2.83 -36.36
C ASP A 358 2.46 4.17 -35.75
N HIS A 359 3.76 4.24 -35.45
CA HIS A 359 4.41 5.40 -34.78
C HIS A 359 5.26 6.27 -35.70
N HIS A 360 5.23 6.02 -37.01
CA HIS A 360 5.99 6.79 -38.00
C HIS A 360 5.71 8.30 -37.88
N ASN A 361 4.43 8.68 -37.87
CA ASN A 361 4.01 10.08 -37.83
C ASN A 361 4.47 10.80 -36.56
N GLN A 362 4.50 10.10 -35.42
CA GLN A 362 5.01 10.65 -34.17
C GLN A 362 6.52 10.92 -34.29
N PHE A 363 7.29 9.93 -34.77
CA PHE A 363 8.73 10.08 -35.01
C PHE A 363 9.05 11.25 -35.97
N VAL A 364 8.25 11.42 -37.02
CA VAL A 364 8.42 12.52 -37.99
C VAL A 364 8.11 13.88 -37.37
N ASN A 365 7.04 14.00 -36.59
CA ASN A 365 6.71 15.24 -35.90
C ASN A 365 7.79 15.63 -34.88
N GLU A 366 8.27 14.66 -34.11
CA GLU A 366 9.29 14.85 -33.10
C GLU A 366 10.65 15.19 -33.73
N SER A 367 11.02 14.56 -34.85
CA SER A 367 12.23 14.92 -35.58
C SER A 367 12.15 16.35 -36.12
N THR A 368 10.98 16.76 -36.60
CA THR A 368 10.77 18.13 -37.12
C THR A 368 10.96 19.16 -36.01
N ASN A 369 10.40 18.91 -34.83
CA ASN A 369 10.61 19.75 -33.65
C ASN A 369 12.08 19.76 -33.21
N PHE A 370 12.74 18.59 -33.23
CA PHE A 370 14.14 18.49 -32.86
C PHE A 370 15.06 19.24 -33.83
N LYS A 371 14.78 19.15 -35.13
CA LYS A 371 15.48 19.90 -36.18
C LYS A 371 15.37 21.41 -35.96
N SER A 372 14.17 21.91 -35.70
CA SER A 372 13.94 23.33 -35.40
C SER A 372 14.72 23.80 -34.17
N LEU A 373 14.85 22.95 -33.14
CA LEU A 373 15.70 23.25 -31.99
C LEU A 373 17.18 23.34 -32.37
N ILE A 374 17.68 22.40 -33.17
CA ILE A 374 19.08 22.40 -33.62
C ILE A 374 19.37 23.66 -34.44
N GLU A 375 18.46 24.04 -35.34
CA GLU A 375 18.58 25.25 -36.15
C GLU A 375 18.60 26.52 -35.30
N ARG A 376 17.73 26.63 -34.28
CA ARG A 376 17.76 27.76 -33.33
C ARG A 376 19.04 27.80 -32.51
N TYR A 377 19.51 26.66 -32.03
CA TYR A 377 20.74 26.56 -31.25
C TYR A 377 21.97 26.94 -32.08
N GLU A 378 22.03 26.48 -33.34
CA GLU A 378 23.07 26.86 -34.30
C GLU A 378 23.03 28.36 -34.63
N ALA A 379 21.85 28.94 -34.87
CA ALA A 379 21.69 30.37 -35.07
C ALA A 379 22.17 31.19 -33.85
N GLY A 380 21.90 30.71 -32.64
CA GLY A 380 22.41 31.30 -31.39
C GLY A 380 23.94 31.32 -31.33
N ILE A 381 24.60 30.22 -31.68
CA ILE A 381 26.08 30.16 -31.74
C ILE A 381 26.62 31.13 -32.79
N LEU A 382 26.00 31.18 -33.98
CA LEU A 382 26.41 32.10 -35.05
C LEU A 382 26.27 33.57 -34.62
N LEU A 383 25.22 33.92 -33.89
CA LEU A 383 25.04 35.27 -33.33
C LEU A 383 26.16 35.60 -32.33
N LEU A 384 26.50 34.65 -31.44
CA LEU A 384 27.58 34.82 -30.47
C LEU A 384 28.97 34.91 -31.13
N ASP A 385 29.19 34.25 -32.26
CA ASP A 385 30.44 34.36 -33.05
C ASP A 385 30.53 35.69 -33.82
N SER A 386 29.40 36.21 -34.31
CA SER A 386 29.37 37.35 -35.24
C SER A 386 29.13 38.71 -34.58
N ASP A 387 28.48 38.77 -33.42
CA ASP A 387 28.20 40.00 -32.67
C ASP A 387 29.00 40.05 -31.34
N PRO A 388 30.05 40.90 -31.26
CA PRO A 388 30.83 41.07 -30.03
C PRO A 388 30.03 41.53 -28.81
N LYS A 389 28.93 42.27 -29.00
CA LYS A 389 28.08 42.72 -27.89
C LYS A 389 27.26 41.57 -27.33
N ALA A 390 26.70 40.74 -28.20
CA ALA A 390 25.96 39.54 -27.79
C ALA A 390 26.89 38.56 -27.05
N ASN A 391 28.09 38.33 -27.58
CA ASN A 391 29.11 37.51 -26.92
C ASN A 391 29.47 38.07 -25.53
N LYS A 392 29.68 39.39 -25.42
CA LYS A 392 30.00 40.03 -24.15
C LYS A 392 28.86 39.92 -23.13
N ALA A 393 27.61 40.08 -23.57
CA ALA A 393 26.44 39.90 -22.70
C ALA A 393 26.33 38.45 -22.20
N PHE A 394 26.52 37.47 -23.08
CA PHE A 394 26.54 36.05 -22.73
C PHE A 394 27.65 35.72 -21.72
N SER A 395 28.86 36.24 -21.93
CA SER A 395 29.99 36.08 -21.02
C SER A 395 29.67 36.63 -19.61
N LEU A 396 29.14 37.86 -19.55
CA LEU A 396 28.76 38.50 -18.29
C LEU A 396 27.63 37.76 -17.57
N MET A 397 26.64 37.27 -18.32
CA MET A 397 25.54 36.46 -17.76
C MET A 397 26.08 35.21 -17.07
N ASN A 398 26.95 34.44 -17.74
CA ASN A 398 27.54 33.24 -17.14
C ASN A 398 28.42 33.59 -15.93
N GLN A 399 29.14 34.71 -15.96
CA GLN A 399 29.90 35.18 -14.80
C GLN A 399 29.00 35.54 -13.60
N VAL A 400 27.84 36.17 -13.83
CA VAL A 400 26.88 36.46 -12.76
C VAL A 400 26.31 35.17 -12.19
N PHE A 401 25.92 34.21 -13.03
CA PHE A 401 25.41 32.93 -12.57
C PHE A 401 26.47 32.17 -11.75
N GLU A 402 27.69 32.03 -12.26
CA GLU A 402 28.81 31.40 -11.52
C GLU A 402 28.94 31.95 -10.09
N ASN A 403 28.87 33.27 -9.93
CA ASN A 403 28.99 33.93 -8.63
C ASN A 403 27.76 33.73 -7.72
N ALA A 404 26.56 33.62 -8.31
CA ALA A 404 25.31 33.57 -7.56
C ALA A 404 25.01 32.19 -6.95
N VAL A 405 25.32 31.08 -7.64
CA VAL A 405 24.78 29.75 -7.30
C VAL A 405 25.62 28.92 -6.31
N LYS A 406 26.76 29.43 -5.82
CA LYS A 406 27.57 28.88 -4.69
C LYS A 406 27.62 27.34 -4.56
N GLY A 407 27.74 26.63 -5.68
CA GLY A 407 27.92 25.17 -5.72
C GLY A 407 26.65 24.30 -5.77
N GLU A 408 25.44 24.88 -5.79
CA GLU A 408 24.22 24.07 -5.98
C GLU A 408 23.94 23.78 -7.47
N TYR A 409 24.21 24.75 -8.35
CA TYR A 409 24.09 24.61 -9.80
C TYR A 409 25.24 25.34 -10.49
N ASP A 410 26.18 24.61 -11.09
CA ASP A 410 27.38 25.18 -11.71
C ASP A 410 27.33 25.19 -13.25
N CYS A 411 26.23 24.68 -13.83
CA CYS A 411 26.05 24.53 -15.27
C CYS A 411 24.62 24.81 -15.72
N TRP A 412 24.49 25.14 -17.01
CA TRP A 412 23.21 25.07 -17.70
C TRP A 412 22.73 23.62 -17.74
N ARG A 413 21.47 23.41 -17.35
CA ARG A 413 20.91 22.07 -17.34
C ARG A 413 20.57 21.63 -18.75
N VAL A 414 20.95 20.39 -19.04
CA VAL A 414 20.70 19.74 -20.30
C VAL A 414 19.58 18.72 -20.09
N LEU A 415 18.33 19.12 -20.30
CA LEU A 415 17.18 18.22 -20.30
C LEU A 415 17.08 17.53 -21.67
N PHE A 416 17.54 16.29 -21.72
CA PHE A 416 17.08 15.31 -22.71
C PHE A 416 16.18 14.31 -22.01
N HIS A 417 14.91 14.67 -21.88
CA HIS A 417 13.91 13.73 -21.41
C HIS A 417 12.63 13.92 -22.20
N ARG A 418 12.18 12.82 -22.83
CA ARG A 418 10.94 12.63 -23.60
C ARG A 418 10.19 13.93 -23.91
N PHE A 419 10.38 14.41 -25.13
CA PHE A 419 9.40 15.18 -25.91
C PHE A 419 8.73 16.38 -25.24
N ASN A 420 9.50 17.18 -24.49
CA ASN A 420 9.25 18.61 -24.36
C ASN A 420 10.61 19.31 -24.26
N PHE A 421 10.91 20.09 -25.29
CA PHE A 421 12.23 20.66 -25.54
C PHE A 421 12.50 21.89 -24.68
N ILE A 422 13.74 22.04 -24.24
CA ILE A 422 14.21 23.21 -23.49
C ILE A 422 14.29 24.44 -24.39
N TYR A 423 13.76 25.52 -23.84
CA TYR A 423 14.14 26.89 -24.15
C TYR A 423 15.51 27.20 -23.55
N ILE A 424 16.53 27.29 -24.39
CA ILE A 424 17.57 28.30 -24.14
C ILE A 424 17.08 29.49 -24.97
N GLU A 425 16.22 30.31 -24.37
CA GLU A 425 16.02 31.67 -24.89
C GLU A 425 17.31 32.42 -24.58
N LEU A 426 18.12 32.59 -25.63
CA LEU A 426 19.23 33.54 -25.66
C LEU A 426 18.70 34.96 -25.70
#